data_AF-A0A8E0WN03-F1
#
_entry.id   AF-A0A8E0WN03-F1
#
_cell.length_a   1.000
_cell.length_b   1.000
_cell.length_c   1.000
_cell.angle_alpha   90.00
_cell.angle_beta   90.00
_cell.angle_gamma   90.00
#
_symmetry.space_group_name_H-M   'P 1'
#
loop_
_entity.id
_entity.type
_entity.pdbx_description
1 polymer ?
#
loop_
_entity_poly.entity_id
_entity_poly.type
_entity_poly.pdbx_seq_one_letter_code
_entity_poly.pdbx_strand_id
1 'polypeptide(L)'
;MQVNQGCKYSQVFSSIALTVANKYQFQLLFVSNNGENFGNIRTVKDTGLFTNLNPENLVPVLYLVDSLGTQIYPVARGIISEDKIAENILTILQHHNQLNVSNYGQ
;
A
#
# COMPACT_ATOMS: atom_id res chain seq x y z
N MET A 1 -0.49 0.63 -5.76
CA MET A 1 0.58 0.31 -6.74
C MET A 1 0.26 0.95 -8.08
N GLN A 2 1.02 1.96 -8.53
CA GLN A 2 0.91 2.44 -9.91
C GLN A 2 1.27 1.32 -10.89
N VAL A 3 0.42 1.16 -11.90
CA VAL A 3 0.49 0.07 -12.87
C VAL A 3 1.10 0.59 -14.17
N ASN A 4 2.31 0.16 -14.48
CA ASN A 4 2.88 0.25 -15.83
C ASN A 4 2.96 -1.19 -16.38
N GLN A 5 2.24 -1.48 -17.46
CA GLN A 5 1.97 -2.84 -17.97
C GLN A 5 3.22 -3.63 -18.42
N GLY A 6 4.43 -3.04 -18.38
CA GLY A 6 5.71 -3.73 -18.63
C GLY A 6 6.62 -3.95 -17.41
N CYS A 7 6.21 -3.55 -16.20
CA CYS A 7 7.10 -3.56 -15.04
C CYS A 7 7.13 -4.94 -14.36
N LYS A 8 8.12 -5.79 -14.72
CA LYS A 8 8.39 -7.08 -14.04
C LYS A 8 8.48 -6.93 -12.51
N TYR A 9 9.04 -5.81 -12.05
CA TYR A 9 9.15 -5.50 -10.62
C TYR A 9 7.77 -5.34 -9.95
N SER A 10 6.81 -4.73 -10.63
CA SER A 10 5.44 -4.59 -10.11
C SER A 10 4.69 -5.91 -10.12
N GLN A 11 4.98 -6.82 -11.07
CA GLN A 11 4.40 -8.16 -11.09
C GLN A 11 4.85 -8.98 -9.88
N VAL A 12 6.16 -9.06 -9.65
CA VAL A 12 6.72 -9.78 -8.50
C VAL A 12 6.18 -9.20 -7.19
N PHE A 13 6.21 -7.88 -7.05
CA PHE A 13 5.76 -7.24 -5.83
C PHE A 13 4.25 -7.40 -5.59
N SER A 14 3.44 -7.46 -6.65
CA SER A 14 2.00 -7.74 -6.51
C SER A 14 1.72 -9.10 -5.89
N SER A 15 2.48 -10.13 -6.25
CA SER A 15 2.35 -11.46 -5.67
C SER A 15 2.71 -11.46 -4.18
N ILE A 16 3.82 -10.79 -3.83
CA ILE A 16 4.27 -10.64 -2.43
C ILE A 16 3.19 -9.92 -1.60
N ALA A 17 2.68 -8.78 -2.09
CA ALA A 17 1.65 -8.02 -1.41
C ALA A 17 0.35 -8.83 -1.25
N LEU A 18 -0.02 -9.64 -2.25
CA LEU A 18 -1.19 -10.51 -2.19
C LEU A 18 -1.02 -11.61 -1.13
N THR A 19 0.16 -12.23 -1.02
CA THR A 19 0.43 -13.22 0.04
C THR A 19 0.23 -12.62 1.43
N VAL A 20 0.81 -11.44 1.67
CA VAL A 20 0.66 -10.74 2.96
C VAL A 20 -0.80 -10.38 3.20
N ALA A 21 -1.49 -9.82 2.20
CA ALA A 21 -2.89 -9.43 2.33
C ALA A 21 -3.78 -10.63 2.69
N ASN A 22 -3.60 -11.77 2.02
CA ASN A 22 -4.34 -12.99 2.31
C ASN A 22 -4.01 -13.55 3.70
N LYS A 23 -2.73 -13.56 4.08
CA LYS A 23 -2.26 -14.08 5.38
C LYS A 23 -2.86 -13.30 6.56
N TYR A 24 -2.94 -11.98 6.43
CA TYR A 24 -3.41 -11.10 7.51
C TYR A 24 -4.81 -10.53 7.29
N GLN A 25 -5.55 -11.05 6.29
CA GLN A 25 -6.94 -10.67 5.99
C GLN A 25 -7.10 -9.17 5.65
N PHE A 26 -6.09 -8.56 5.02
CA PHE A 26 -6.23 -7.21 4.47
C PHE A 26 -6.97 -7.23 3.14
N GLN A 27 -7.75 -6.20 2.90
CA GLN A 27 -8.22 -5.88 1.54
C GLN A 27 -7.07 -5.28 0.74
N LEU A 28 -6.71 -5.91 -0.39
CA LEU A 28 -5.71 -5.37 -1.31
C LEU A 28 -6.38 -4.62 -2.46
N LEU A 29 -6.06 -3.33 -2.61
CA LEU A 29 -6.52 -2.49 -3.71
C LEU A 29 -5.37 -2.13 -4.64
N PHE A 30 -5.59 -2.31 -5.94
CA PHE A 30 -4.66 -1.92 -6.99
C PHE A 30 -5.11 -0.60 -7.60
N VAL A 31 -4.19 0.36 -7.76
CA VAL A 31 -4.53 1.73 -8.17
C VAL A 31 -3.70 2.12 -9.38
N SER A 32 -4.33 2.33 -10.54
CA SER A 32 -3.62 2.72 -11.77
C SER A 32 -3.91 4.18 -12.13
N ASN A 33 -2.90 4.89 -12.65
CA ASN A 33 -3.05 6.30 -13.02
C ASN A 33 -4.09 6.51 -14.14
N ASN A 34 -4.18 5.57 -15.07
CA ASN A 34 -5.06 5.63 -16.23
C ASN A 34 -6.34 4.80 -16.08
N GLY A 35 -6.49 4.03 -15.00
CA GLY A 35 -7.62 3.12 -14.80
C GLY A 35 -7.51 1.78 -15.53
N GLU A 36 -6.38 1.51 -16.21
CA GLU A 36 -6.15 0.21 -16.84
C GLU A 36 -5.89 -0.87 -15.80
N ASN A 37 -6.34 -2.09 -16.10
CA ASN A 37 -6.06 -3.27 -15.30
C ASN A 37 -4.57 -3.64 -15.34
N PHE A 38 -4.11 -4.34 -14.30
CA PHE A 38 -2.77 -4.91 -14.27
C PHE A 38 -2.82 -6.39 -14.63
N GLY A 39 -2.63 -6.72 -15.90
CA GLY A 39 -2.90 -8.07 -16.38
C GLY A 39 -4.34 -8.46 -16.07
N ASN A 40 -4.53 -9.53 -15.30
CA ASN A 40 -5.85 -10.02 -14.89
C ASN A 40 -6.38 -9.37 -13.60
N ILE A 41 -5.64 -8.44 -12.99
CA ILE A 41 -6.00 -7.80 -11.73
C ILE A 41 -6.76 -6.51 -12.02
N ARG A 42 -7.98 -6.43 -11.51
CA ARG A 42 -8.80 -5.23 -11.60
C ARG A 42 -8.19 -4.11 -10.76
N THR A 43 -8.08 -2.92 -11.36
CA THR A 43 -7.55 -1.73 -10.70
C THR A 43 -8.66 -0.70 -10.49
N VAL A 44 -8.37 0.26 -9.62
CA VAL A 44 -9.14 1.49 -9.44
C VAL A 44 -8.34 2.63 -10.04
N LYS A 45 -9.01 3.52 -10.77
CA LYS A 45 -8.37 4.71 -11.33
C LYS A 45 -7.97 5.66 -10.19
N ASP A 46 -6.73 6.14 -10.22
CA ASP A 46 -6.29 7.20 -9.32
C ASP A 46 -7.10 8.49 -9.55
N THR A 47 -7.49 9.15 -8.46
CA THR A 47 -8.27 10.39 -8.47
C THR A 47 -7.38 11.64 -8.32
N GLY A 48 -6.05 11.47 -8.40
CA GLY A 48 -5.04 12.52 -8.16
C GLY A 48 -4.40 12.44 -6.78
N LEU A 49 -4.82 11.48 -5.94
CA LEU A 49 -4.26 11.27 -4.62
C LEU A 49 -2.79 10.80 -4.70
N PHE A 50 -2.46 9.99 -5.71
CA PHE A 50 -1.11 9.44 -5.85
C PHE A 50 -0.05 10.51 -6.10
N THR A 51 -0.38 11.61 -6.78
CA THR A 51 0.57 12.71 -7.03
C THR A 51 1.07 13.32 -5.72
N ASN A 52 0.21 13.37 -4.69
CA ASN A 52 0.59 13.88 -3.37
C ASN A 52 1.35 12.84 -2.54
N LEU A 53 0.96 11.56 -2.62
CA LEU A 53 1.54 10.49 -1.82
C LEU A 53 2.88 9.96 -2.36
N ASN A 54 3.11 10.10 -3.67
CA ASN A 54 4.26 9.58 -4.39
C ASN A 54 4.75 10.58 -5.47
N PRO A 55 5.20 11.79 -5.08
CA PRO A 55 5.60 12.83 -6.02
C PRO A 55 6.78 12.42 -6.90
N GLU A 56 7.64 11.52 -6.41
CA GLU A 56 8.79 10.96 -7.14
C GLU A 56 8.41 9.87 -8.14
N ASN A 57 7.12 9.50 -8.25
CA ASN A 57 6.61 8.44 -9.12
C ASN A 57 7.37 7.11 -8.98
N LEU A 58 7.76 6.76 -7.76
CA LEU A 58 8.42 5.49 -7.46
C LEU A 58 7.45 4.34 -7.67
N VAL A 59 7.93 3.26 -8.28
CA VAL A 59 7.16 2.02 -8.48
C VAL A 59 8.03 0.78 -8.23
N PRO A 60 7.50 -0.27 -7.59
CA PRO A 60 6.17 -0.35 -6.96
C PRO A 60 6.11 0.35 -5.59
N VAL A 61 4.92 0.75 -5.15
CA VAL A 61 4.67 1.31 -3.80
C VAL A 61 3.44 0.68 -3.16
N LEU A 62 3.51 0.49 -1.84
CA LEU A 62 2.46 -0.08 -1.00
C LEU A 62 2.12 0.89 0.15
N TYR A 63 0.83 1.11 0.34
CA TYR A 63 0.31 1.92 1.44
C TYR A 63 -0.65 1.08 2.28
N LEU A 64 -0.66 1.35 3.58
CA LEU A 64 -1.68 0.88 4.51
C LEU A 64 -2.70 2.00 4.66
N VAL A 65 -3.98 1.67 4.55
CA VAL A 65 -5.08 2.61 4.67
C VAL A 65 -5.97 2.14 5.81
N ASP A 66 -6.43 3.07 6.66
CA ASP A 66 -7.41 2.75 7.70
C ASP A 66 -8.77 2.36 7.09
N SER A 67 -9.67 1.81 7.90
CA SER A 67 -10.98 1.35 7.45
C SER A 67 -11.89 2.48 6.93
N LEU A 68 -11.59 3.73 7.31
CA LEU A 68 -12.35 4.92 6.89
C LEU A 68 -11.78 5.58 5.63
N GLY A 69 -10.60 5.15 5.15
CA GLY A 69 -9.91 5.78 4.04
C GLY A 69 -9.29 7.15 4.36
N THR A 70 -9.23 7.53 5.63
CA THR A 70 -8.78 8.85 6.09
C THR A 70 -7.31 8.91 6.38
N GLN A 71 -6.72 7.82 6.84
CA GLN A 71 -5.31 7.75 7.18
C GLN A 71 -4.58 6.81 6.22
N ILE A 72 -3.47 7.28 5.67
CA ILE A 72 -2.69 6.58 4.67
C ILE A 72 -1.22 6.58 5.07
N TYR A 73 -0.64 5.39 5.24
CA TYR A 73 0.72 5.20 5.70
C TYR A 73 1.56 4.48 4.66
N PRO A 74 2.76 4.98 4.30
CA PRO A 74 3.64 4.27 3.39
C PRO A 74 4.19 3.02 4.08
N VAL A 75 3.94 1.84 3.50
CA VAL A 75 4.48 0.56 3.97
C VAL A 75 5.75 0.20 3.23
N ALA A 76 5.80 0.47 1.92
CA ALA A 76 6.95 0.14 1.09
C ALA A 76 7.08 1.09 -0.10
N ARG A 77 8.34 1.40 -0.44
CA ARG A 77 8.75 1.99 -1.71
C ARG A 77 9.80 1.08 -2.33
N GLY A 78 9.47 0.43 -3.43
CA GLY A 78 10.27 -0.65 -4.03
C GLY A 78 9.90 -2.04 -3.52
N ILE A 79 10.59 -3.05 -4.06
CA ILE A 79 10.39 -4.45 -3.68
C ILE A 79 11.03 -4.73 -2.33
N ILE A 80 10.24 -5.31 -1.42
CA ILE A 80 10.68 -5.81 -0.12
C ILE A 80 10.07 -7.18 0.17
N SER A 81 10.63 -7.93 1.12
CA SER A 81 10.12 -9.25 1.52
C SER A 81 8.78 -9.17 2.26
N GLU A 82 8.07 -10.30 2.31
CA GLU A 82 6.82 -10.44 3.07
C GLU A 82 7.01 -10.08 4.55
N ASP A 83 8.09 -10.57 5.16
CA ASP A 83 8.42 -10.30 6.56
C ASP A 83 8.64 -8.80 6.80
N LYS A 84 9.33 -8.12 5.87
CA LYS A 84 9.55 -6.67 5.97
C LYS A 84 8.25 -5.88 5.84
N ILE A 85 7.32 -6.32 4.98
CA ILE A 85 5.99 -5.71 4.89
C ILE A 85 5.27 -5.86 6.24
N ALA A 86 5.28 -7.06 6.83
CA ALA A 86 4.62 -7.32 8.11
C ALA A 86 5.23 -6.49 9.26
N GLU A 87 6.56 -6.39 9.34
CA GLU A 87 7.27 -5.53 10.30
C GLU A 87 6.88 -4.06 10.16
N ASN A 88 6.84 -3.55 8.93
CA ASN A 88 6.49 -2.16 8.66
C ASN A 88 5.03 -1.88 9.05
N ILE A 89 4.10 -2.78 8.72
CA ILE A 89 2.70 -2.68 9.14
C ILE A 89 2.60 -2.67 10.67
N LEU A 90 3.29 -3.58 11.36
CA LEU A 90 3.26 -3.64 12.83
C LEU A 90 3.79 -2.34 13.44
N THR A 91 4.88 -1.80 12.90
CA THR A 91 5.47 -0.53 13.35
C THR A 91 4.48 0.63 13.19
N ILE A 92 3.77 0.70 12.07
CA ILE A 92 2.73 1.72 11.82
C ILE A 92 1.59 1.58 12.84
N LEU A 93 1.10 0.36 13.06
CA LEU A 93 0.01 0.10 14.01
C LEU A 93 0.41 0.45 15.45
N GLN A 94 1.63 0.12 15.86
CA GLN A 94 2.16 0.47 17.18
C GLN A 94 2.24 1.98 17.35
N HIS A 95 2.75 2.71 16.35
CA HIS A 95 2.82 4.16 16.39
C HIS A 95 1.43 4.79 16.49
N HIS A 96 0.47 4.33 15.69
CA HIS A 96 -0.91 4.83 15.74
C HIS A 96 -1.58 4.54 17.10
N ASN A 97 -1.37 3.36 17.68
CA ASN A 97 -1.90 3.03 18.99
C ASN A 97 -1.27 3.88 20.10
N GLN A 98 0.03 4.19 20.02
CA GLN A 98 0.69 5.10 20.95
C GLN A 98 0.11 6.52 20.86
N LEU A 99 -0.17 7.01 19.65
CA LEU A 99 -0.84 8.30 19.45
C LEU A 99 -2.26 8.31 20.04
N ASN A 100 -3.02 7.22 19.85
CA ASN A 100 -4.36 7.10 20.45
C ASN A 100 -4.32 7.07 21.97
N VAL A 101 -3.36 6.35 22.58
CA VAL A 101 -3.20 6.31 24.03
C VAL A 101 -2.80 7.69 24.59
N SER A 102 -1.96 8.45 23.89
CA SER A 102 -1.60 9.81 24.32
C SER A 102 -2.75 10.82 24.26
N ASN A 103 -3.76 10.59 23.40
CA ASN A 103 -4.95 11.46 23.28
C ASN A 103 -5.99 11.25 24.40
N TYR A 104 -5.85 10.23 25.25
CA TYR A 104 -6.70 10.04 26.43
C TYR A 104 -6.02 10.51 27.74
N GLY A 105 -4.88 11.19 27.64
CA GLY A 105 -4.08 11.69 28.76
C GLY A 105 -4.12 13.22 28.96
N GLN A 106 -5.20 13.90 28.56
CA GLN A 106 -5.45 15.31 28.88
C GLN A 106 -6.77 15.50 29.60
#